data_AF-A0A6N3ELF3-F1
#
_entry.id   AF-A0A6N3ELF3-F1
#
_cell.length_a   1.000
_cell.length_b   1.000
_cell.length_c   1.000
_cell.angle_alpha   90.00
_cell.angle_beta   90.00
_cell.angle_gamma   90.00
#
_symmetry.space_group_name_H-M   'P 1'
#
loop_
_entity.id
_entity.type
_entity.pdbx_description
1 polymer ?
#
loop_
_entity_poly.entity_id
_entity_poly.type
_entity_poly.pdbx_seq_one_letter_code
_entity_poly.pdbx_strand_id
1 'polypeptide(L)'
;MSDHSLNRSSKPFLRWAGGKNWLIKYLPDLIKDLDFNNYHEPFFGGGSVFFALSPDGAILSDINEELINTYVEVRDNVESVIKIIDEWAVNEDQYYAIRSEEPDDSMRRAARFIYLNRTSFNGVSAGRF
;
A
#
# COMPACT_ATOMS: atom_id res chain seq x y z
N MET A 1 7.13 30.68 -19.08
CA MET A 1 5.92 30.21 -18.39
C MET A 1 5.82 28.71 -18.63
N SER A 2 6.46 27.91 -17.78
CA SER A 2 6.37 26.45 -17.83
C SER A 2 5.29 26.01 -16.83
N ASP A 3 4.17 25.58 -17.41
CA ASP A 3 3.03 24.99 -16.74
C ASP A 3 3.49 23.86 -15.79
N HIS A 4 3.44 24.13 -14.48
CA HIS A 4 3.61 23.11 -13.44
C HIS A 4 2.31 22.31 -13.35
N SER A 5 2.04 21.52 -14.40
CA SER A 5 1.00 20.50 -14.32
C SER A 5 1.34 19.60 -13.13
N LEU A 6 0.40 19.52 -12.19
CA LEU A 6 0.49 18.79 -10.92
C LEU A 6 1.13 17.41 -11.16
N ASN A 7 2.34 17.21 -10.63
CA ASN A 7 2.98 15.90 -10.57
C ASN A 7 2.02 14.96 -9.82
N ARG A 8 1.31 14.07 -10.54
CA ARG A 8 0.43 13.06 -9.94
C ARG A 8 1.29 11.96 -9.32
N SER A 9 2.01 12.29 -8.24
CA SER A 9 2.67 11.31 -7.40
C SER A 9 1.59 10.44 -6.74
N SER A 10 1.64 9.15 -7.04
CA SER A 10 0.84 8.12 -6.38
C SER A 10 1.06 8.17 -4.87
N LYS A 11 0.03 7.92 -4.07
CA LYS A 11 0.11 7.95 -2.60
C LYS A 11 -0.10 6.54 -2.02
N PRO A 12 0.46 6.25 -0.83
CA PRO A 12 0.08 5.08 -0.06
C PRO A 12 -1.44 4.92 0.04
N PHE A 13 -1.96 3.74 -0.31
CA PHE A 13 -3.39 3.44 -0.21
C PHE A 13 -3.75 2.64 1.06
N LEU A 14 -2.76 2.15 1.80
CA LEU A 14 -2.96 1.45 3.07
C LEU A 14 -2.67 2.36 4.26
N ARG A 15 -3.46 2.19 5.33
CA ARG A 15 -3.14 2.72 6.65
C ARG A 15 -2.11 1.79 7.29
N TRP A 16 -0.93 2.33 7.58
CA TRP A 16 0.17 1.52 8.13
C TRP A 16 0.77 2.18 9.36
N ALA A 17 0.89 1.40 10.45
CA ALA A 17 1.57 1.86 11.65
C ALA A 17 3.06 2.09 11.36
N GLY A 18 3.63 3.16 11.93
CA GLY A 18 5.04 3.51 11.66
C GLY A 18 5.29 4.12 10.28
N GLY A 19 4.25 4.63 9.60
CA GLY A 19 4.39 5.33 8.33
C GLY A 19 5.44 6.44 8.41
N LYS A 20 6.42 6.40 7.50
CA LYS A 20 7.58 7.31 7.48
C LYS A 20 7.25 8.66 6.80
N ASN A 21 5.99 9.09 6.84
CA ASN A 21 5.53 10.34 6.21
C ASN A 21 6.28 11.57 6.76
N TRP A 22 6.69 11.53 8.03
CA TRP A 22 7.48 12.60 8.66
C TRP A 22 8.85 12.79 8.01
N LEU A 23 9.42 11.75 7.38
CA LEU A 23 10.73 11.78 6.75
C LEU A 23 10.69 12.46 5.38
N ILE A 24 9.54 12.45 4.70
CA ILE A 24 9.38 12.93 3.32
C ILE A 24 9.90 14.37 3.15
N LYS A 25 9.63 15.26 4.11
CA LYS A 25 10.07 16.67 4.05
C LYS A 25 11.59 16.86 4.12
N TYR A 26 12.33 15.84 4.60
CA TYR A 26 13.79 15.86 4.69
C TYR A 26 14.45 15.12 3.53
N LEU A 27 13.71 14.32 2.76
CA LEU A 27 14.26 13.54 1.66
C LEU A 27 15.05 14.38 0.66
N PRO A 28 14.56 15.55 0.17
CA PRO A 28 15.30 16.34 -0.80
C PRO A 28 16.71 16.68 -0.33
N ASP A 29 16.87 17.07 0.94
CA ASP A 29 18.17 17.43 1.51
C ASP A 29 19.07 16.20 1.74
N LEU A 30 18.48 15.05 2.07
CA LEU A 30 19.21 13.81 2.32
C LEU A 30 19.79 13.19 1.05
N ILE A 31 19.13 13.38 -0.10
CA ILE A 31 19.46 12.68 -1.35
C ILE A 31 19.93 13.61 -2.47
N LYS A 32 19.96 14.93 -2.28
CA LYS A 32 20.30 15.91 -3.34
C LYS A 32 21.62 15.65 -4.07
N ASP A 33 22.59 15.03 -3.39
CA ASP A 33 23.93 14.76 -3.92
C ASP A 33 24.12 13.27 -4.28
N LEU A 34 23.05 12.47 -4.23
CA LEU A 34 23.07 11.05 -4.55
C LEU A 34 22.57 10.81 -5.98
N ASP A 35 23.42 10.19 -6.78
CA ASP A 35 23.03 9.58 -8.05
C ASP A 35 22.89 8.07 -7.85
N PHE A 36 21.71 7.52 -8.10
CA PHE A 36 21.42 6.10 -7.90
C PHE A 36 20.48 5.56 -8.97
N ASN A 37 20.71 4.31 -9.37
CA ASN A 37 19.92 3.63 -10.40
C ASN A 37 18.75 2.83 -9.83
N ASN A 38 18.90 2.26 -8.63
CA ASN A 38 17.92 1.38 -8.01
C ASN A 38 17.67 1.76 -6.56
N TYR A 39 16.40 1.80 -6.18
CA TYR A 39 15.95 1.98 -4.81
C TYR A 39 15.65 0.63 -4.16
N HIS A 40 16.13 0.41 -2.93
CA HIS A 40 15.86 -0.82 -2.18
C HIS A 40 15.19 -0.46 -0.85
N GLU A 41 13.98 -0.98 -0.60
CA GLU A 41 13.28 -0.82 0.68
C GLU A 41 12.93 -2.19 1.28
N PRO A 42 13.74 -2.72 2.21
CA PRO A 42 13.53 -4.03 2.83
C PRO A 42 12.44 -4.05 3.92
N PHE A 43 11.94 -2.88 4.31
CA PHE A 43 10.87 -2.70 5.29
C PHE A 43 9.85 -1.72 4.72
N PHE A 44 9.17 -2.18 3.67
CA PHE A 44 8.31 -1.35 2.85
C PHE A 44 7.16 -0.71 3.65
N GLY A 45 6.45 -1.53 4.44
CA GLY A 45 5.25 -1.09 5.14
C GLY A 45 4.26 -0.37 4.22
N GLY A 46 3.84 0.84 4.59
CA GLY A 46 2.93 1.65 3.78
C GLY A 46 3.56 2.31 2.54
N GLY A 47 4.86 2.17 2.30
CA GLY A 47 5.53 2.68 1.09
C GLY A 47 5.67 4.20 0.99
N SER A 48 5.54 4.95 2.09
CA SER A 48 5.53 6.41 2.07
C SER A 48 6.79 7.05 1.45
N VAL A 49 7.97 6.43 1.65
CA VAL A 49 9.24 6.93 1.08
C VAL A 49 9.31 6.61 -0.40
N PHE A 50 9.05 5.36 -0.78
CA PHE A 50 8.97 4.94 -2.18
C PHE A 50 8.06 5.85 -3.02
N PHE A 51 6.83 6.10 -2.58
CA PHE A 51 5.87 6.94 -3.30
C PHE A 51 6.31 8.41 -3.41
N ALA A 52 7.00 8.92 -2.39
CA ALA A 52 7.54 10.28 -2.41
C ALA A 52 8.76 10.41 -3.32
N LEU A 53 9.62 9.38 -3.36
CA LEU A 53 10.83 9.34 -4.18
C LEU A 53 10.52 9.06 -5.65
N SER A 54 9.53 8.21 -5.93
CA SER A 54 9.13 7.75 -7.27
C SER A 54 10.33 7.35 -8.16
N PRO A 55 11.20 6.43 -7.69
CA PRO A 55 12.41 6.04 -8.42
C PRO A 55 12.07 5.25 -9.70
N ASP A 56 12.95 5.30 -10.69
CA ASP A 56 12.80 4.56 -11.96
C ASP A 56 12.86 3.04 -11.76
N GLY A 57 13.73 2.58 -10.84
CA GLY A 57 13.89 1.18 -10.47
C GLY A 57 13.77 0.97 -8.96
N ALA A 58 12.99 -0.02 -8.52
CA ALA A 58 12.84 -0.34 -7.11
C ALA A 58 12.72 -1.85 -6.82
N ILE A 59 13.34 -2.27 -5.72
CA ILE A 59 13.16 -3.59 -5.11
C ILE A 59 12.57 -3.37 -3.71
N LEU A 60 11.31 -3.79 -3.56
CA LEU A 60 10.52 -3.58 -2.35
C LEU A 60 10.29 -4.94 -1.67
N SER A 61 10.52 -5.02 -0.37
CA SER A 61 10.23 -6.23 0.40
C SER A 61 9.75 -5.88 1.81
N ASP A 62 9.05 -6.84 2.40
CA ASP A 62 8.55 -6.81 3.76
C ASP A 62 8.33 -8.26 4.19
N ILE A 63 8.37 -8.54 5.49
CA ILE A 63 8.09 -9.88 6.01
C ILE A 63 6.59 -10.20 5.97
N ASN A 64 5.73 -9.18 5.86
CA ASN A 64 4.30 -9.38 5.76
C ASN A 64 3.91 -9.80 4.33
N GLU A 65 3.65 -11.09 4.14
CA GLU A 65 3.27 -11.65 2.84
C GLU A 65 1.93 -11.09 2.31
N GLU A 66 0.96 -10.81 3.17
CA GLU A 66 -0.32 -10.20 2.75
C GLU A 66 -0.12 -8.79 2.19
N LEU A 67 0.80 -8.03 2.80
CA LEU A 67 1.18 -6.71 2.30
C LEU A 67 1.80 -6.83 0.90
N ILE A 68 2.79 -7.71 0.73
CA ILE A 68 3.48 -7.90 -0.55
C ILE A 68 2.51 -8.40 -1.62
N ASN A 69 1.69 -9.39 -1.29
CA ASN A 69 0.62 -9.88 -2.14
C ASN A 69 -0.31 -8.74 -2.59
N THR A 70 -0.76 -7.90 -1.65
CA THR A 70 -1.63 -6.76 -1.96
C THR A 70 -1.01 -5.79 -2.95
N TYR A 71 0.26 -5.42 -2.78
CA TYR A 71 0.93 -4.50 -3.71
C TYR A 71 1.17 -5.14 -5.08
N VAL A 72 1.46 -6.44 -5.15
CA VAL A 72 1.60 -7.17 -6.42
C VAL A 72 0.26 -7.21 -7.17
N GLU A 73 -0.83 -7.57 -6.49
CA GLU A 73 -2.16 -7.63 -7.11
C GLU A 73 -2.68 -6.25 -7.52
N VAL A 74 -2.40 -5.20 -6.74
CA VAL A 74 -2.74 -3.82 -7.13
C VAL A 74 -1.87 -3.35 -8.30
N ARG A 75 -0.64 -3.83 -8.45
CA ARG A 75 0.20 -3.50 -9.61
C ARG A 75 -0.32 -4.17 -10.88
N ASP A 76 -0.65 -5.45 -10.79
CA ASP A 76 -0.89 -6.31 -11.96
C ASP A 76 -2.38 -6.44 -12.33
N ASN A 77 -3.28 -6.37 -11.34
CA ASN A 77 -4.70 -6.75 -11.46
C ASN A 77 -5.67 -5.72 -10.83
N VAL A 78 -5.30 -4.43 -10.80
CA VAL A 78 -6.02 -3.38 -10.04
C VAL A 78 -7.53 -3.36 -10.25
N GLU A 79 -8.02 -3.46 -11.49
CA GLU A 79 -9.45 -3.39 -11.81
C GLU A 79 -10.22 -4.57 -11.22
N SER A 80 -9.60 -5.75 -11.16
CA SER A 80 -10.23 -6.95 -10.62
C SER A 80 -10.27 -6.91 -9.10
N VAL A 81 -9.22 -6.39 -8.46
CA VAL A 81 -9.21 -6.11 -7.01
C VAL A 81 -10.30 -5.12 -6.64
N ILE A 82 -10.43 -4.00 -7.38
CA ILE A 82 -11.48 -3.00 -7.17
C ILE A 82 -12.86 -3.64 -7.28
N LYS A 83 -13.10 -4.42 -8.33
CA LYS A 83 -14.38 -5.10 -8.54
C LYS A 83 -14.78 -5.99 -7.37
N ILE A 84 -13.84 -6.77 -6.82
CA ILE A 84 -14.11 -7.62 -5.64
C ILE A 84 -14.49 -6.77 -4.43
N ILE A 85 -13.77 -5.67 -4.19
CA ILE A 85 -14.05 -4.77 -3.07
C ILE A 85 -15.44 -4.12 -3.22
N ASP A 86 -15.81 -3.70 -4.43
CA ASP A 86 -17.10 -3.05 -4.73
C ASP A 86 -18.30 -3.98 -4.52
N GLU A 87 -18.10 -5.30 -4.51
CA GLU A 87 -19.15 -6.29 -4.20
C GLU A 87 -19.45 -6.38 -2.69
N TRP A 88 -18.60 -5.83 -1.81
CA TRP A 88 -18.76 -5.94 -0.36
C TRP A 88 -19.39 -4.68 0.25
N ALA A 89 -20.52 -4.87 0.93
CA ALA A 89 -21.17 -3.80 1.68
C ALA A 89 -20.37 -3.39 2.92
N VAL A 90 -20.26 -2.09 3.20
CA VAL A 90 -19.56 -1.59 4.39
C VAL A 90 -20.50 -1.59 5.60
N ASN A 91 -20.61 -2.73 6.28
CA ASN A 91 -21.36 -2.88 7.53
C ASN A 91 -20.69 -3.91 8.46
N GLU A 92 -21.19 -4.02 9.70
CA GLU A 92 -20.61 -4.89 10.73
C GLU A 92 -20.68 -6.37 10.37
N ASP A 93 -21.82 -6.86 9.88
CA ASP A 93 -22.01 -8.26 9.50
C ASP A 93 -21.05 -8.67 8.38
N GLN A 94 -20.95 -7.85 7.33
CA GLN A 94 -20.02 -8.07 6.22
C GLN A 94 -18.57 -8.00 6.69
N TYR A 95 -18.25 -7.08 7.61
CA TYR A 95 -16.89 -6.99 8.16
C TYR A 95 -16.45 -8.29 8.83
N TYR A 96 -17.28 -8.85 9.72
CA TYR A 96 -16.93 -10.09 10.39
C TYR A 96 -16.95 -11.30 9.45
N ALA A 97 -17.84 -11.31 8.45
CA ALA A 97 -17.87 -12.34 7.42
C ALA A 97 -16.56 -12.36 6.60
N ILE A 98 -16.13 -11.22 6.06
CA ILE A 98 -14.87 -11.10 5.30
C ILE A 98 -13.65 -11.37 6.19
N ARG A 99 -13.70 -10.93 7.46
CA ARG A 99 -12.60 -11.17 8.40
C ARG A 99 -12.36 -12.65 8.68
N SER A 100 -13.42 -13.47 8.72
CA SER A 100 -13.29 -14.91 8.98
C SER A 100 -12.94 -15.73 7.74
N GLU A 101 -12.93 -15.13 6.55
CA GLU A 101 -12.47 -15.81 5.34
C GLU A 101 -10.96 -16.09 5.38
N GLU A 102 -10.58 -17.28 4.88
CA GLU A 102 -9.20 -17.67 4.55
C GLU A 102 -9.14 -18.01 3.05
N PRO A 103 -9.13 -17.00 2.16
CA PRO A 103 -9.14 -17.24 0.73
C PRO A 103 -7.78 -17.75 0.23
N ASP A 104 -7.79 -18.77 -0.61
CA ASP A 104 -6.58 -19.28 -1.28
C ASP A 104 -6.15 -18.42 -2.48
N ASP A 105 -7.08 -17.63 -3.03
CA ASP A 105 -6.87 -16.77 -4.19
C ASP A 105 -6.12 -15.47 -3.81
N SER A 106 -5.01 -15.19 -4.49
CA SER A 106 -4.15 -14.03 -4.20
C SER A 106 -4.89 -12.69 -4.35
N MET A 107 -5.74 -12.58 -5.36
CA MET A 107 -6.50 -11.38 -5.65
C MET A 107 -7.57 -11.11 -4.57
N ARG A 108 -8.31 -12.14 -4.15
CA ARG A 108 -9.27 -12.03 -3.05
C ARG A 108 -8.59 -11.75 -1.71
N ARG A 109 -7.41 -12.32 -1.46
CA ARG A 109 -6.57 -11.96 -0.30
C ARG A 109 -6.22 -10.47 -0.30
N ALA A 110 -5.77 -9.93 -1.43
CA ALA A 110 -5.46 -8.51 -1.58
C ALA A 110 -6.69 -7.62 -1.35
N ALA A 111 -7.83 -7.96 -1.96
CA ALA A 111 -9.09 -7.25 -1.77
C ALA A 111 -9.51 -7.26 -0.29
N ARG A 112 -9.49 -8.44 0.36
CA ARG A 112 -9.80 -8.64 1.78
C ARG A 112 -8.90 -7.77 2.65
N PHE A 113 -7.60 -7.77 2.38
CA PHE A 113 -6.62 -6.98 3.12
C PHE A 113 -6.93 -5.48 3.05
N ILE A 114 -7.21 -4.96 1.85
CA ILE A 114 -7.57 -3.55 1.63
C ILE A 114 -8.88 -3.21 2.37
N TYR A 115 -9.90 -4.04 2.21
CA TYR A 115 -11.21 -3.84 2.84
C TYR A 115 -11.06 -3.76 4.36
N LEU A 116 -10.44 -4.77 4.99
CA LEU A 116 -10.22 -4.80 6.45
C LEU A 116 -9.34 -3.65 6.93
N ASN A 117 -8.31 -3.25 6.17
CA ASN A 117 -7.47 -2.10 6.49
C ASN A 117 -8.26 -0.79 6.52
N ARG A 118 -9.26 -0.64 5.66
CA ARG A 118 -10.08 0.58 5.57
C ARG A 118 -11.24 0.60 6.55
N THR A 119 -11.84 -0.54 6.87
CA THR A 119 -13.02 -0.63 7.73
C THR A 119 -12.71 -0.92 9.20
N SER A 120 -11.50 -1.39 9.53
CA SER A 120 -11.07 -1.60 10.93
C SER A 120 -10.77 -0.27 11.65
N PHE A 121 -10.94 -0.27 12.98
CA PHE A 121 -10.59 0.87 13.82
C PHE A 121 -9.09 1.20 13.66
N ASN A 122 -8.80 2.43 13.21
CA ASN A 122 -7.45 2.92 12.90
C ASN A 122 -6.61 2.10 11.90
N GLY A 123 -7.23 1.18 11.13
CA GLY A 123 -6.46 0.26 10.28
C GLY A 123 -5.61 -0.74 11.07
N VAL A 124 -5.83 -0.84 12.39
CA VAL A 124 -5.11 -1.76 13.29
C VAL A 124 -6.02 -2.95 13.55
N SER A 125 -5.82 -4.01 12.77
CA SER A 125 -6.29 -5.33 13.18
C SER A 125 -5.25 -5.91 14.13
N ALA A 126 -5.58 -5.96 15.42
CA ALA A 126 -4.75 -6.61 16.42
C ALA A 126 -4.62 -8.10 16.06
N GLY A 127 -3.45 -8.47 15.54
CA GLY A 127 -3.03 -9.85 15.33
C GLY A 127 -3.60 -10.49 14.06
N ARG A 128 -2.70 -10.74 13.11
CA ARG A 128 -2.90 -11.39 11.80
C ARG A 128 -3.81 -10.63 10.84
N PHE A 129 -3.20 -10.27 9.71
CA PHE A 129 -3.92 -10.17 8.45
C PHE A 129 -3.91 -11.55 7.79
#